data_AF-A0A511SX98-F1
#
_entry.id   AF-A0A511SX98-F1
#
_cell.length_a   1.000
_cell.length_b   1.000
_cell.length_c   1.000
_cell.angle_alpha   90.00
_cell.angle_beta   90.00
_cell.angle_gamma   90.00
#
_symmetry.space_group_name_H-M   'P 1'
#
loop_
_entity.id
_entity.type
_entity.pdbx_description
1 polymer ?
#
loop_
_entity_poly.entity_id
_entity_poly.type
_entity_poly.pdbx_seq_one_letter_code
_entity_poly.pdbx_strand_id
1 'polypeptide(L)'
;MLGQGCGKRVLARGPCAEVTRCTCGHIHLAMGPVTIRVEEEVLRAIGMTLAEAVHNLDEPERPHADDAESAPSMQAPTFGGWKQ
;
A
#
# COMPACT_ATOMS: atom_id res chain seq x y z
N MET A 1 30.20 27.21 -2.90
CA MET A 1 29.03 27.81 -3.56
C MET A 1 28.01 26.69 -3.80
N LEU A 2 26.90 26.69 -3.07
CA LEU A 2 25.84 25.69 -3.23
C LEU A 2 25.13 25.91 -4.58
N GLY A 3 25.06 24.85 -5.37
CA GLY A 3 24.86 24.88 -6.82
C GLY A 3 23.64 25.66 -7.31
N GLN A 4 23.82 26.27 -8.48
CA GLN A 4 22.82 26.94 -9.30
C GLN A 4 21.47 26.22 -9.22
N GLY A 5 20.49 26.89 -8.61
CA GLY A 5 19.18 26.33 -8.36
C GLY A 5 18.49 25.99 -9.68
N CYS A 6 18.31 24.70 -9.96
CA CYS A 6 17.29 24.24 -10.88
C CYS A 6 15.97 24.90 -10.47
N GLY A 7 15.32 25.63 -11.40
CA GLY A 7 14.02 26.24 -11.14
C GLY A 7 13.04 25.16 -10.74
N LYS A 8 12.32 25.35 -9.62
CA LYS A 8 11.33 24.40 -9.13
C LYS A 8 9.95 25.03 -9.23
N ARG A 9 9.02 24.32 -9.87
CA ARG A 9 7.60 24.66 -9.86
C ARG A 9 6.89 23.73 -8.90
N VAL A 10 6.25 24.28 -7.88
CA VAL A 10 5.39 23.50 -6.97
C VAL A 10 4.18 22.98 -7.77
N LEU A 11 3.95 21.67 -7.71
CA LEU A 11 2.79 21.00 -8.29
C LEU A 11 1.68 20.86 -7.26
N ALA A 12 2.05 20.48 -6.02
CA ALA A 12 1.14 20.32 -4.90
C ALA A 12 1.88 20.58 -3.58
N ARG A 13 1.17 21.10 -2.58
CA ARG A 13 1.68 21.28 -1.22
C ARG A 13 0.57 20.93 -0.23
N GLY A 14 0.88 20.03 0.69
CA GLY A 14 0.04 19.65 1.81
C GLY A 14 0.74 19.92 3.15
N PRO A 15 0.11 19.54 4.26
CA PRO A 15 0.64 19.79 5.60
C PRO A 15 1.94 19.02 5.91
N CYS A 16 2.14 17.86 5.28
CA CYS A 16 3.29 16.98 5.53
C CYS A 16 4.21 16.79 4.31
N ALA A 17 3.80 17.27 3.14
CA ALA A 17 4.50 16.97 1.89
C ALA A 17 4.42 18.11 0.86
N GLU A 18 5.44 18.20 0.01
CA GLU A 18 5.48 19.07 -1.15
C GLU A 18 5.97 18.30 -2.38
N VAL A 19 5.29 18.49 -3.50
CA VAL A 19 5.68 17.93 -4.80
C VAL A 19 6.10 19.07 -5.72
N THR A 20 7.31 19.01 -6.25
CA THR A 20 7.82 20.01 -7.19
C THR A 20 8.33 19.38 -8.48
N ARG A 21 8.14 20.07 -9.61
CA ARG A 21 8.79 19.75 -10.89
C ARG A 21 10.02 20.63 -11.05
N CYS A 22 11.19 20.01 -11.16
CA CYS A 22 12.43 20.71 -11.42
C CYS A 22 12.62 20.89 -12.92
N THR A 23 13.25 21.99 -13.35
CA THR A 23 13.67 22.18 -14.75
C THR A 23 14.65 21.11 -15.26
N CYS A 24 15.25 20.30 -14.37
CA CYS A 24 16.05 19.13 -14.74
C CYS A 24 15.22 17.91 -15.16
N GLY A 25 13.90 18.05 -15.32
CA GLY A 25 13.00 17.00 -15.80
C GLY A 25 12.47 16.06 -14.73
N HIS A 26 12.94 16.16 -13.48
CA HIS A 26 12.53 15.25 -12.41
C HIS A 26 11.50 15.87 -11.48
N ILE A 27 10.70 15.00 -10.86
CA ILE A 27 9.82 15.35 -9.76
C ILE A 27 10.54 15.14 -8.44
N HIS A 28 10.40 16.09 -7.52
CA HIS A 28 10.86 15.96 -6.15
C HIS A 28 9.63 15.87 -5.24
N LEU A 29 9.52 14.77 -4.50
CA LEU A 29 8.55 14.61 -3.41
C LEU A 29 9.30 14.79 -2.09
N ALA A 30 9.04 15.89 -1.40
CA ALA A 30 9.57 16.18 -0.07
C ALA A 30 8.54 15.83 0.99
N MET A 31 8.96 15.08 2.02
CA MET A 31 8.17 14.68 3.19
C MET A 31 9.04 14.85 4.44
N GLY A 32 8.82 15.94 5.18
CA GLY A 32 9.69 16.32 6.31
C GLY A 32 11.17 16.43 5.89
N PRO A 33 12.12 15.72 6.54
CA PRO A 33 13.54 15.77 6.20
C PRO A 33 13.91 14.94 4.96
N VAL A 34 12.97 14.16 4.42
CA VAL A 34 13.23 13.24 3.30
C VAL A 34 12.77 13.90 2.00
N THR A 35 13.60 13.84 0.97
CA THR A 35 13.19 14.20 -0.40
C THR A 35 13.62 13.09 -1.34
N ILE A 36 12.65 12.53 -2.06
CA ILE A 36 12.93 11.57 -3.13
C ILE A 36 12.80 12.25 -4.49
N ARG A 37 13.68 11.86 -5.41
CA ARG A 37 13.63 12.28 -6.81
C ARG A 37 13.08 11.13 -7.62
N VAL A 38 12.00 11.38 -8.36
CA VAL A 38 11.29 10.37 -9.13
C VAL A 38 10.93 10.89 -10.51
N GLU A 39 10.66 9.96 -11.41
CA GLU A 39 10.05 10.25 -12.71
C GLU A 39 8.55 10.48 -12.57
N GLU A 40 7.94 11.08 -13.59
CA GLU A 40 6.51 11.42 -13.57
C GLU A 40 5.62 10.17 -13.47
N GLU A 41 5.97 9.10 -14.20
CA GLU A 41 5.25 7.81 -14.15
C GLU A 41 5.34 7.15 -12.77
N VAL A 42 6.50 7.23 -12.12
CA VAL A 42 6.72 6.68 -10.78
C VAL A 42 5.89 7.46 -9.75
N LEU A 43 5.81 8.80 -9.86
CA LEU A 43 4.93 9.60 -9.00
C LEU A 43 3.45 9.17 -9.15
N ARG A 44 2.99 8.92 -10.38
CA ARG A 44 1.61 8.49 -10.64
C ARG A 44 1.34 7.12 -10.00
N ALA A 45 2.26 6.17 -10.16
CA ALA A 45 2.16 4.86 -9.53
C ALA A 45 2.09 4.95 -8.00
N ILE A 46 2.98 5.74 -7.38
CA ILE A 46 2.94 6.02 -5.93
C ILE A 46 1.57 6.58 -5.51
N GLY A 47 1.05 7.54 -6.26
CA GLY A 47 -0.26 8.14 -5.98
C GLY A 47 -1.41 7.12 -6.00
N MET A 48 -1.41 6.20 -6.97
CA MET A 48 -2.40 5.13 -7.05
C MET A 48 -2.30 4.17 -5.86
N THR A 49 -1.08 3.73 -5.52
CA THR A 49 -0.85 2.85 -4.37
C THR A 49 -1.27 3.48 -3.04
N LEU A 50 -0.98 4.77 -2.84
CA LEU A 50 -1.40 5.48 -1.63
C LEU A 50 -2.92 5.64 -1.57
N ALA A 51 -3.59 5.92 -2.69
CA ALA A 51 -5.05 6.01 -2.74
C ALA A 51 -5.72 4.68 -2.39
N GLU A 52 -5.19 3.57 -2.92
CA GLU A 52 -5.64 2.21 -2.56
C GLU A 52 -5.42 1.92 -1.08
N ALA A 53 -4.25 2.26 -0.53
CA ALA A 53 -3.97 2.08 0.88
C ALA A 53 -4.94 2.87 1.78
N VAL A 54 -5.27 4.11 1.41
CA VAL A 54 -6.28 4.91 2.14
C VAL A 54 -7.65 4.23 2.09
N HIS A 55 -8.08 3.73 0.93
CA HIS A 55 -9.34 3.02 0.82
C HIS A 55 -9.40 1.77 1.73
N ASN A 56 -8.30 1.01 1.81
CA ASN A 56 -8.22 -0.18 2.64
C ASN A 56 -8.18 0.13 4.15
N LEU A 57 -7.75 1.33 4.56
CA LEU A 57 -7.80 1.75 5.96
C LEU A 57 -9.23 2.05 6.44
N ASP A 58 -10.12 2.43 5.52
CA ASP A 58 -11.52 2.74 5.83
C ASP A 58 -12.41 1.48 5.88
N GLU A 59 -11.96 0.35 5.32
CA GLU A 59 -12.66 -0.92 5.42
C GLU A 59 -12.49 -1.51 6.84
N PRO A 60 -13.57 -1.79 7.58
CA PRO A 60 -13.46 -2.43 8.89
C PRO A 60 -12.82 -3.81 8.74
N GLU A 61 -11.80 -4.11 9.56
CA GLU A 61 -11.15 -5.42 9.63
C GLU A 61 -12.22 -6.52 9.67
N ARG A 62 -12.41 -7.22 8.54
CA ARG A 62 -13.16 -8.46 8.55
C ARG A 62 -12.28 -9.46 9.31
N PRO A 63 -12.79 -10.10 10.38
CA PRO A 63 -11.99 -11.08 11.11
C PRO A 63 -11.51 -12.15 10.13
N HIS A 64 -10.19 -12.33 10.05
CA HIS A 64 -9.56 -13.39 9.28
C HIS A 64 -10.11 -14.73 9.76
N ALA A 65 -10.90 -15.39 8.91
CA ALA A 65 -11.40 -16.74 9.14
C ALA A 65 -10.34 -17.78 8.75
N ASP A 66 -9.10 -17.63 9.25
CA ASP A 66 -7.96 -18.51 8.98
C ASP A 66 -7.63 -19.44 10.17
N ASP A 67 -8.61 -19.76 11.01
CA ASP A 67 -8.52 -20.85 12.00
C ASP A 67 -9.61 -21.91 11.76
N ALA A 68 -9.89 -22.25 10.50
CA ALA A 68 -10.62 -23.47 10.17
C ALA A 68 -9.62 -24.61 9.90
N GLU A 69 -9.00 -25.06 11.00
CA GLU A 69 -8.33 -26.35 11.17
C GLU A 69 -9.00 -27.44 10.32
N SER A 70 -8.37 -27.77 9.18
CA SER A 70 -8.86 -28.79 8.25
C SER A 70 -7.81 -29.88 8.10
N ALA A 71 -7.73 -30.79 9.09
CA ALA A 71 -7.37 -32.20 8.92
C ALA A 71 -7.54 -32.99 10.24
N PRO A 72 -7.80 -34.31 10.23
CA PRO A 72 -8.37 -35.19 9.20
C PRO A 72 -9.64 -35.94 9.70
N SER A 73 -10.60 -36.18 8.80
CA SER A 73 -11.75 -37.05 9.09
C SER A 73 -11.30 -38.51 9.19
N MET A 74 -11.08 -39.01 10.41
CA MET A 74 -11.04 -40.45 10.67
C MET A 74 -12.48 -40.97 10.72
N GLN A 75 -12.93 -41.60 9.63
CA GLN A 75 -14.15 -42.40 9.64
C GLN A 75 -13.86 -43.74 10.31
N ALA A 76 -14.35 -43.92 11.54
CA ALA A 76 -14.48 -45.23 12.18
C ALA A 76 -15.86 -45.81 11.84
N PRO A 77 -15.99 -47.02 11.26
CA PRO A 77 -17.29 -47.66 11.17
C PRO A 77 -17.64 -48.26 12.54
N THR A 78 -18.68 -47.70 13.17
CA THR A 78 -19.30 -48.28 14.36
C THR A 78 -20.03 -49.58 13.98
N PHE A 79 -19.67 -50.63 14.71
CA PHE A 79 -20.31 -51.93 14.75
C PHE A 79 -21.81 -51.84 15.13
N GLY A 80 -22.61 -52.73 14.53
CA GLY A 80 -23.63 -53.48 15.26
C GLY A 80 -25.09 -53.04 15.09
N GLY A 81 -25.93 -53.96 14.59
CA GLY A 81 -27.39 -53.87 14.66
C GLY A 81 -28.04 -55.19 14.22
N TRP A 82 -28.62 -55.92 15.17
CA TRP A 82 -29.10 -57.30 15.03
C TRP A 82 -30.61 -57.42 14.74
N LYS A 83 -31.04 -58.64 14.36
CA LYS A 83 -32.42 -59.18 14.22
C LYS A 83 -33.20 -58.71 12.96
N GLN A 84 -33.95 -59.56 12.25
CA GLN A 84 -34.51 -60.90 12.50
C GLN A 84 -34.32 -61.83 11.30
#